data_AF-A0A2D5H490-F1
#
_entry.id   AF-A0A2D5H490-F1
#
_cell.length_a   1.000
_cell.length_b   1.000
_cell.length_c   1.000
_cell.angle_alpha   90.00
_cell.angle_beta   90.00
_cell.angle_gamma   90.00
#
_symmetry.space_group_name_H-M   'P 1'
#
loop_
_entity.id
_entity.type
_entity.pdbx_description
1 polymer ?
#
loop_
_entity_poly.entity_id
_entity_poly.type
_entity_poly.pdbx_seq_one_letter_code
_entity_poly.pdbx_strand_id
1 'polypeptide(L)'
;PNILFQMLIRASSAVGYTNYPDNVVRAFVKEAAQAGIDVFRVFDALNWVPNMKVAMEEVQKQGAICEASICYTGDILDASKSKYDLKYYVNMAKELEKMGAHILAIKDMAGLCKPYAAELLVKTLKQEIGIPIHFHTHDTSGGQAAAILKAAEAGLDIADGAVPSMSGGTSQPNLTTVIEAQRFTDHQPTVQVSYLDDISEYWRAVRNYYTAFESPVLPAGANLYEHQMPGGQYTNLLQQAQSLGLGDRWIEVCHVYAEVNQLLGDIVKVTPTSKAVGDMALFLVANDLSCDDVVNGDRDLAFPESVLDLISGRMGQTPGGFPEDVQKKILRGEKPLTERPGSILPPADFEDAAKTVQKMVNRTPTDQEVVSYLLYPKVFEDFAAHQKAYFDTSGLPTYAFFNGLEPEEEIAVEIAPGKTLIIKFLAVGKPQTDGCRTVFFELNGQPREVVIVDKALKPQDSARRKADSSDPKQIGAVMPGVIVSLSIKVGSKVKAGDQLLMLEAMKMQTSVISEQDGVVKEVLAEPGVQVESGDLLIVLE
;
A
#
# COMPACT_ATOMS: atom_id res chain seq x y z
N PRO A 1 -25.48 -13.97 7.19
CA PRO A 1 -25.31 -14.60 8.52
C PRO A 1 -24.84 -16.07 8.50
N ASN A 2 -24.99 -16.81 7.40
CA ASN A 2 -24.78 -18.28 7.38
C ASN A 2 -23.47 -18.72 6.71
N ILE A 3 -22.54 -17.80 6.41
CA ILE A 3 -21.25 -18.07 5.76
C ILE A 3 -20.17 -17.47 6.66
N LEU A 4 -19.14 -18.25 6.95
CA LEU A 4 -18.03 -17.80 7.78
C LEU A 4 -17.30 -16.64 7.10
N PHE A 5 -16.96 -15.62 7.87
CA PHE A 5 -16.09 -14.54 7.41
C PHE A 5 -14.64 -14.84 7.77
N GLN A 6 -13.80 -14.86 6.75
CA GLN A 6 -12.38 -15.12 6.88
C GLN A 6 -11.58 -13.84 6.64
N MET A 7 -10.55 -13.62 7.45
CA MET A 7 -9.58 -12.56 7.23
C MET A 7 -8.15 -13.09 7.18
N LEU A 8 -7.29 -12.37 6.46
CA LEU A 8 -5.85 -12.53 6.53
C LEU A 8 -5.28 -11.61 7.62
N ILE A 9 -4.46 -12.15 8.51
CA ILE A 9 -3.81 -11.37 9.57
C ILE A 9 -2.31 -11.67 9.61
N ARG A 10 -1.48 -10.62 9.56
CA ARG A 10 -0.04 -10.75 9.76
C ARG A 10 0.26 -10.78 11.25
N ALA A 11 0.97 -11.81 11.68
CA ALA A 11 1.18 -12.18 13.07
C ALA A 11 1.67 -11.05 13.98
N SER A 12 2.70 -10.31 13.54
CA SER A 12 3.37 -9.29 14.35
C SER A 12 2.76 -7.89 14.23
N SER A 13 1.85 -7.70 13.28
CA SER A 13 1.40 -6.36 12.87
C SER A 13 -0.10 -6.24 12.66
N ALA A 14 -0.88 -7.29 12.89
CA ALA A 14 -2.27 -7.38 12.47
C ALA A 14 -2.44 -7.05 10.97
N VAL A 15 -3.02 -5.89 10.65
CA VAL A 15 -3.19 -5.39 9.27
C VAL A 15 -2.24 -4.26 8.90
N GLY A 16 -1.47 -3.72 9.85
CA GLY A 16 -0.63 -2.54 9.64
C GLY A 16 0.71 -2.79 8.94
N TYR A 17 1.57 -1.78 8.93
CA TYR A 17 2.85 -1.79 8.16
C TYR A 17 4.11 -1.93 9.02
N THR A 18 4.00 -1.76 10.34
CA THR A 18 5.11 -1.92 11.30
C THR A 18 4.79 -3.05 12.28
N ASN A 19 5.73 -3.40 13.16
CA ASN A 19 5.39 -4.27 14.29
C ASN A 19 4.72 -3.47 15.39
N TYR A 20 3.76 -4.09 16.05
CA TYR A 20 3.07 -3.50 17.18
C TYR A 20 3.37 -4.30 18.46
N PRO A 21 3.28 -3.66 19.64
CA PRO A 21 3.33 -4.38 20.89
C PRO A 21 2.14 -5.35 21.00
N ASP A 22 2.31 -6.40 21.81
CA ASP A 22 1.36 -7.50 21.91
C ASP A 22 -0.06 -7.06 22.23
N ASN A 23 -0.23 -6.02 23.06
CA ASN A 23 -1.54 -5.53 23.45
C ASN A 23 -2.33 -4.92 22.28
N VAL A 24 -1.66 -4.36 21.26
CA VAL A 24 -2.31 -3.86 20.04
C VAL A 24 -2.78 -5.00 19.15
N VAL A 25 -1.93 -6.01 18.94
CA VAL A 25 -2.31 -7.20 18.15
C VAL A 25 -3.48 -7.92 18.80
N ARG A 26 -3.45 -8.09 20.13
CA ARG A 26 -4.54 -8.72 20.88
C ARG A 26 -5.84 -7.92 20.82
N ALA A 27 -5.77 -6.60 20.98
CA ALA A 27 -6.93 -5.74 20.86
C ALA A 27 -7.54 -5.82 19.45
N PHE A 28 -6.72 -5.80 18.40
CA PHE A 28 -7.22 -5.95 17.04
C PHE A 28 -7.95 -7.27 16.81
N VAL A 29 -7.36 -8.40 17.23
CA VAL A 29 -8.01 -9.71 17.09
C VAL A 29 -9.34 -9.76 17.83
N LYS A 30 -9.40 -9.21 19.05
CA LYS A 30 -10.63 -9.10 19.84
C LYS A 30 -11.69 -8.29 19.10
N GLU A 31 -11.37 -7.08 18.64
CA GLU A 31 -12.33 -6.21 17.96
C GLU A 31 -12.80 -6.80 16.63
N ALA A 32 -11.91 -7.45 15.87
CA ALA A 32 -12.26 -8.13 14.63
C ALA A 32 -13.20 -9.32 14.85
N ALA A 33 -12.94 -10.15 15.87
CA ALA A 33 -13.80 -11.28 16.21
C ALA A 33 -15.19 -10.79 16.66
N GLN A 34 -15.25 -9.74 17.48
CA GLN A 34 -16.51 -9.13 17.92
C GLN A 34 -17.29 -8.46 16.77
N ALA A 35 -16.59 -7.99 15.74
CA ALA A 35 -17.20 -7.47 14.52
C ALA A 35 -17.73 -8.56 13.57
N GLY A 36 -17.47 -9.84 13.85
CA GLY A 36 -17.99 -10.97 13.09
C GLY A 36 -16.99 -11.68 12.18
N ILE A 37 -15.67 -11.52 12.39
CA ILE A 37 -14.67 -12.40 11.75
C ILE A 37 -14.65 -13.75 12.47
N ASP A 38 -14.89 -14.83 11.73
CA ASP A 38 -14.95 -16.19 12.24
C ASP A 38 -13.63 -16.96 12.06
N VAL A 39 -12.93 -16.73 10.95
CA VAL A 39 -11.70 -17.44 10.59
C VAL A 39 -10.55 -16.44 10.45
N PHE A 40 -9.49 -16.65 11.22
CA PHE A 40 -8.27 -15.85 11.15
C PHE A 40 -7.16 -16.68 10.53
N ARG A 41 -6.81 -16.35 9.28
CA ARG A 41 -5.62 -16.88 8.62
C ARG A 41 -4.39 -16.12 9.10
N VAL A 42 -3.72 -16.67 10.10
CA VAL A 42 -2.53 -16.09 10.73
C VAL A 42 -1.28 -16.52 9.95
N PHE A 43 -0.47 -15.58 9.49
CA PHE A 43 0.81 -15.86 8.84
C PHE A 43 1.93 -14.93 9.34
N ASP A 44 3.17 -15.37 9.24
CA ASP A 44 4.36 -14.53 9.42
C ASP A 44 5.12 -14.39 8.09
N ALA A 45 5.67 -13.21 7.83
CA ALA A 45 6.29 -12.90 6.54
C ALA A 45 7.60 -13.64 6.26
N LEU A 46 8.24 -14.18 7.29
CA LEU A 46 9.44 -15.00 7.22
C LEU A 46 9.18 -16.45 7.67
N ASN A 47 7.90 -16.83 7.84
CA ASN A 47 7.49 -18.09 8.47
C ASN A 47 8.11 -18.30 9.86
N TRP A 48 8.31 -17.22 10.62
CA TRP A 48 8.89 -17.31 11.95
C TRP A 48 7.81 -17.58 13.00
N VAL A 49 7.64 -18.86 13.34
CA VAL A 49 6.59 -19.36 14.24
C VAL A 49 6.47 -18.59 15.57
N PRO A 50 7.56 -18.18 16.25
CA PRO A 50 7.47 -17.35 17.46
C PRO A 50 6.68 -16.04 17.30
N ASN A 51 6.68 -15.43 16.11
CA ASN A 51 5.88 -14.24 15.83
C ASN A 51 4.37 -14.54 15.83
N MET A 52 3.98 -15.73 15.38
CA MET A 52 2.58 -16.12 15.21
C MET A 52 1.87 -16.36 16.54
N LYS A 53 2.63 -16.65 17.60
CA LYS A 53 2.11 -17.03 18.92
C LYS A 53 1.06 -16.06 19.47
N VAL A 54 1.35 -14.76 19.49
CA VAL A 54 0.47 -13.75 20.12
C VAL A 54 -0.90 -13.69 19.43
N ALA A 55 -0.90 -13.64 18.10
CA ALA A 55 -2.14 -13.63 17.31
C ALA A 55 -2.91 -14.94 17.46
N MET A 56 -2.23 -16.09 17.32
CA MET A 56 -2.88 -17.41 17.45
C MET A 56 -3.51 -17.63 18.82
N GLU A 57 -2.82 -17.26 19.91
CA GLU A 57 -3.36 -17.36 21.27
C GLU A 57 -4.60 -16.49 21.44
N GLU A 58 -4.59 -15.26 20.90
CA GLU A 58 -5.75 -14.38 21.04
C GLU A 58 -6.93 -14.88 20.20
N VAL A 59 -6.71 -15.35 18.98
CA VAL A 59 -7.78 -15.92 18.14
C VAL A 59 -8.47 -17.08 18.85
N GLN A 60 -7.69 -18.02 19.41
CA GLN A 60 -8.21 -19.15 20.18
C GLN A 60 -8.98 -18.66 21.42
N LYS A 61 -8.48 -17.65 22.12
CA LYS A 61 -9.14 -17.05 23.28
C LYS A 61 -10.48 -16.38 22.95
N GLN A 62 -10.62 -15.81 21.76
CA GLN A 62 -11.90 -15.25 21.29
C GLN A 62 -12.88 -16.32 20.79
N GLY A 63 -12.48 -17.60 20.75
CA GLY A 63 -13.32 -18.70 20.26
C GLY A 63 -13.48 -18.75 18.74
N ALA A 64 -12.66 -17.99 18.01
CA ALA A 64 -12.63 -17.99 16.55
C ALA A 64 -11.72 -19.10 15.99
N ILE A 65 -11.89 -19.42 14.71
CA ILE A 65 -11.11 -20.45 14.02
C ILE A 65 -9.73 -19.89 13.69
N CYS A 66 -8.73 -20.34 14.46
CA CYS A 66 -7.31 -20.12 14.17
C CYS A 66 -6.82 -21.01 13.01
N GLU A 67 -6.61 -20.41 11.85
CA GLU A 67 -5.98 -21.03 10.68
C GLU A 67 -4.51 -20.56 10.61
N ALA A 68 -3.56 -21.42 10.97
CA ALA A 68 -2.14 -21.06 10.96
C ALA A 68 -1.52 -21.35 9.59
N SER A 69 -0.76 -20.41 9.05
CA SER A 69 -0.28 -20.47 7.66
C SER A 69 1.22 -20.70 7.55
N ILE A 70 1.62 -21.54 6.60
CA ILE A 70 2.99 -21.63 6.11
C ILE A 70 3.03 -20.98 4.72
N CYS A 71 3.83 -19.92 4.55
CA CYS A 71 4.05 -19.32 3.25
C CYS A 71 4.95 -20.23 2.40
N TYR A 72 4.46 -20.66 1.24
CA TYR A 72 5.21 -21.53 0.35
C TYR A 72 6.22 -20.71 -0.48
N THR A 73 7.47 -21.17 -0.54
CA THR A 73 8.55 -20.57 -1.34
C THR A 73 9.48 -21.66 -1.87
N GLY A 74 10.24 -21.34 -2.93
CA GLY A 74 11.14 -22.31 -3.55
C GLY A 74 10.40 -23.42 -4.30
N ASP A 75 11.02 -24.60 -4.37
CA ASP A 75 10.48 -25.77 -5.05
C ASP A 75 10.91 -27.04 -4.33
N ILE A 76 9.98 -27.72 -3.67
CA ILE A 76 10.27 -28.94 -2.90
C ILE A 76 10.67 -30.14 -3.77
N LEU A 77 10.49 -30.05 -5.09
CA LEU A 77 10.93 -31.08 -6.04
C LEU A 77 12.36 -30.85 -6.52
N ASP A 78 12.93 -29.67 -6.30
CA ASP A 78 14.31 -29.35 -6.66
C ASP A 78 15.26 -29.77 -5.53
N ALA A 79 15.87 -30.94 -5.68
CA ALA A 79 16.81 -31.49 -4.70
C ALA A 79 18.08 -30.62 -4.51
N SER A 80 18.37 -29.67 -5.40
CA SER A 80 19.49 -28.73 -5.20
C SER A 80 19.17 -27.62 -4.19
N LYS A 81 17.89 -27.40 -3.88
CA LYS A 81 17.42 -26.38 -2.94
C LYS A 81 17.01 -27.03 -1.61
N SER A 82 17.95 -27.07 -0.66
CA SER A 82 17.74 -27.74 0.63
C SER A 82 17.12 -26.86 1.73
N LYS A 83 17.09 -25.53 1.55
CA LYS A 83 16.64 -24.59 2.59
C LYS A 83 15.14 -24.73 2.91
N TYR A 84 14.32 -24.86 1.88
CA TYR A 84 12.86 -24.98 1.95
C TYR A 84 12.42 -26.35 1.41
N ASP A 85 13.00 -27.42 1.95
CA ASP A 85 12.67 -28.78 1.57
C ASP A 85 11.33 -29.26 2.16
N LEU A 86 10.89 -30.46 1.82
CA LEU A 86 9.65 -31.03 2.36
C LEU A 86 9.68 -31.14 3.90
N LYS A 87 10.84 -31.40 4.49
CA LYS A 87 11.00 -31.55 5.95
C LYS A 87 10.78 -30.21 6.67
N TYR A 88 11.21 -29.10 6.07
CA TYR A 88 10.93 -27.75 6.57
C TYR A 88 9.42 -27.53 6.75
N TYR A 89 8.62 -27.82 5.72
CA TYR A 89 7.16 -27.66 5.77
C TYR A 89 6.50 -28.58 6.80
N VAL A 90 6.90 -29.85 6.86
CA VAL A 90 6.35 -30.83 7.82
C VAL A 90 6.65 -30.45 9.27
N ASN A 91 7.88 -30.03 9.57
CA ASN A 91 8.27 -29.65 10.93
C ASN A 91 7.47 -28.44 11.41
N MET A 92 7.31 -27.44 10.54
CA MET A 92 6.54 -26.24 10.86
C MET A 92 5.06 -26.54 11.05
N ALA A 93 4.48 -27.40 10.20
CA ALA A 93 3.10 -27.84 10.34
C ALA A 93 2.82 -28.47 11.71
N LYS A 94 3.72 -29.35 12.17
CA LYS A 94 3.64 -29.97 13.51
C LYS A 94 3.77 -28.95 14.64
N GLU A 95 4.64 -27.94 14.47
CA GLU A 95 4.80 -26.87 15.45
C GLU A 95 3.52 -26.03 15.57
N LEU A 96 2.92 -25.64 14.44
CA LEU A 96 1.69 -24.86 14.39
C LEU A 96 0.48 -25.64 14.93
N GLU A 97 0.38 -26.94 14.62
CA GLU A 97 -0.64 -27.83 15.21
C GLU A 97 -0.49 -27.89 16.74
N LYS A 98 0.74 -28.08 17.24
CA LYS A 98 1.02 -28.08 18.69
C LYS A 98 0.68 -26.76 19.37
N MET A 99 0.70 -25.65 18.63
CA MET A 99 0.28 -24.32 19.11
C MET A 99 -1.25 -24.11 19.10
N GLY A 100 -2.02 -25.12 18.71
CA GLY A 100 -3.49 -25.07 18.73
C GLY A 100 -4.12 -24.50 17.46
N ALA A 101 -3.43 -24.56 16.32
CA ALA A 101 -4.07 -24.29 15.04
C ALA A 101 -5.23 -25.28 14.80
N HIS A 102 -6.38 -24.77 14.37
CA HIS A 102 -7.53 -25.62 14.00
C HIS A 102 -7.46 -26.08 12.55
N ILE A 103 -6.82 -25.28 11.68
CA ILE A 103 -6.60 -25.53 10.25
C ILE A 103 -5.17 -25.11 9.93
N LEU A 104 -4.49 -25.87 9.08
CA LEU A 104 -3.21 -25.47 8.49
C LEU A 104 -3.46 -24.87 7.11
N ALA A 105 -3.03 -23.63 6.88
CA ALA A 105 -2.99 -23.06 5.54
C ALA A 105 -1.62 -23.27 4.89
N ILE A 106 -1.61 -23.67 3.62
CA ILE A 106 -0.44 -23.52 2.75
C ILE A 106 -0.69 -22.29 1.88
N LYS A 107 0.06 -21.23 2.14
CA LYS A 107 -0.09 -19.93 1.50
C LYS A 107 0.94 -19.77 0.39
N ASP A 108 0.62 -20.20 -0.81
CA ASP A 108 1.42 -19.96 -2.02
C ASP A 108 1.10 -18.58 -2.61
N MET A 109 1.64 -17.53 -1.98
CA MET A 109 1.38 -16.12 -2.31
C MET A 109 1.81 -15.69 -3.72
N ALA A 110 2.68 -16.46 -4.37
CA ALA A 110 3.22 -16.13 -5.69
C ALA A 110 2.66 -17.04 -6.79
N GLY A 111 2.21 -18.26 -6.48
CA GLY A 111 1.81 -19.24 -7.48
C GLY A 111 2.98 -20.13 -7.90
N LEU A 112 3.83 -20.51 -6.94
CA LEU A 112 5.04 -21.32 -7.13
C LEU A 112 4.82 -22.81 -6.96
N CYS A 113 3.80 -23.22 -6.21
CA CYS A 113 3.58 -24.63 -5.88
C CYS A 113 3.06 -25.37 -7.12
N LYS A 114 3.97 -26.03 -7.84
CA LYS A 114 3.64 -26.75 -9.07
C LYS A 114 2.69 -27.93 -8.78
N PRO A 115 1.93 -28.44 -9.77
CA PRO A 115 0.93 -29.47 -9.50
C PRO A 115 1.45 -30.73 -8.80
N TYR A 116 2.59 -31.27 -9.25
CA TYR A 116 3.20 -32.44 -8.62
C TYR A 116 3.82 -32.13 -7.24
N ALA A 117 4.23 -30.88 -7.01
CA ALA A 117 4.70 -30.45 -5.70
C ALA A 117 3.51 -30.34 -4.73
N ALA A 118 2.38 -29.82 -5.18
CA ALA A 118 1.15 -29.74 -4.40
C ALA A 118 0.65 -31.14 -3.99
N GLU A 119 0.64 -32.10 -4.91
CA GLU A 119 0.30 -33.51 -4.60
C GLU A 119 1.20 -34.08 -3.50
N LEU A 120 2.53 -33.96 -3.67
CA LEU A 120 3.51 -34.46 -2.71
C LEU A 120 3.35 -33.78 -1.34
N LEU A 121 3.27 -32.45 -1.32
CA LEU A 121 3.17 -31.65 -0.11
C LEU A 121 1.92 -32.01 0.69
N VAL A 122 0.75 -31.98 0.04
CA VAL A 122 -0.52 -32.26 0.71
C VAL A 122 -0.57 -33.70 1.20
N LYS A 123 -0.17 -34.67 0.37
CA LYS A 123 -0.14 -36.08 0.76
C LYS A 123 0.73 -36.31 1.99
N THR A 124 1.92 -35.72 2.03
CA THR A 124 2.82 -35.85 3.18
C THR A 124 2.25 -35.14 4.41
N LEU A 125 1.72 -33.93 4.28
CA LEU A 125 1.13 -33.22 5.42
C LEU A 125 -0.07 -33.99 6.01
N LYS A 126 -0.97 -34.54 5.19
CA LYS A 126 -2.10 -35.36 5.66
C LYS A 126 -1.67 -36.62 6.44
N GLN A 127 -0.44 -37.09 6.26
CA GLN A 127 0.13 -38.22 7.01
C GLN A 127 0.78 -37.78 8.33
N GLU A 128 1.13 -36.51 8.47
CA GLU A 128 2.01 -36.00 9.53
C GLU A 128 1.29 -35.13 10.56
N ILE A 129 0.12 -34.57 10.23
CA ILE A 129 -0.73 -33.77 11.12
C ILE A 129 -2.19 -34.25 11.08
N GLY A 130 -2.97 -33.95 12.13
CA GLY A 130 -4.36 -34.33 12.29
C GLY A 130 -5.40 -33.25 11.96
N ILE A 131 -4.97 -32.03 11.64
CA ILE A 131 -5.85 -30.89 11.31
C ILE A 131 -6.09 -30.73 9.80
N PRO A 132 -7.22 -30.14 9.36
CA PRO A 132 -7.50 -29.89 7.95
C PRO A 132 -6.46 -28.99 7.28
N ILE A 133 -6.27 -29.18 5.98
CA ILE A 133 -5.36 -28.42 5.14
C ILE A 133 -6.14 -27.51 4.19
N HIS A 134 -5.83 -26.22 4.21
CA HIS A 134 -6.37 -25.19 3.33
C HIS A 134 -5.29 -24.70 2.36
N PHE A 135 -5.46 -24.95 1.07
CA PHE A 135 -4.50 -24.55 0.04
C PHE A 135 -4.90 -23.22 -0.61
N HIS A 136 -4.04 -22.22 -0.47
CA HIS A 136 -4.18 -20.91 -1.07
C HIS A 136 -3.08 -20.72 -2.12
N THR A 137 -3.45 -20.33 -3.34
CA THR A 137 -2.49 -20.05 -4.42
C THR A 137 -2.96 -18.91 -5.33
N HIS A 138 -2.08 -18.45 -6.21
CA HIS A 138 -2.34 -17.41 -7.21
C HIS A 138 -2.06 -17.95 -8.61
N ASP A 139 -2.94 -17.71 -9.58
CA ASP A 139 -2.86 -18.27 -10.93
C ASP A 139 -1.88 -17.52 -11.85
N THR A 140 -0.84 -16.90 -11.27
CA THR A 140 0.11 -16.01 -11.96
C THR A 140 0.85 -16.74 -13.10
N SER A 141 1.15 -18.02 -12.89
CA SER A 141 1.77 -18.90 -13.90
C SER A 141 0.77 -19.67 -14.76
N GLY A 142 -0.54 -19.53 -14.51
CA GLY A 142 -1.62 -20.21 -15.24
C GLY A 142 -1.71 -21.72 -15.00
N GLY A 143 -0.91 -22.28 -14.08
CA GLY A 143 -0.86 -23.70 -13.78
C GLY A 143 -1.60 -24.11 -12.50
N GLN A 144 -2.22 -23.16 -11.79
CA GLN A 144 -2.59 -23.40 -10.39
C GLN A 144 -3.94 -24.08 -10.19
N ALA A 145 -4.84 -24.01 -11.19
CA ALA A 145 -5.99 -24.90 -11.22
C ALA A 145 -5.54 -26.37 -11.18
N ALA A 146 -4.51 -26.75 -11.94
CA ALA A 146 -3.98 -28.12 -11.93
C ALA A 146 -3.33 -28.49 -10.58
N ALA A 147 -2.74 -27.54 -9.86
CA ALA A 147 -2.21 -27.79 -8.53
C ALA A 147 -3.30 -28.05 -7.50
N ILE A 148 -4.42 -27.32 -7.57
CA ILE A 148 -5.60 -27.62 -6.75
C ILE A 148 -6.14 -29.02 -7.05
N LEU A 149 -6.27 -29.40 -8.32
CA LEU A 149 -6.75 -30.76 -8.69
C LEU A 149 -5.84 -31.85 -8.12
N LYS A 150 -4.53 -31.69 -8.27
CA LYS A 150 -3.52 -32.62 -7.74
C LYS A 150 -3.50 -32.69 -6.22
N ALA A 151 -3.71 -31.57 -5.55
CA ALA A 151 -3.89 -31.51 -4.11
C ALA A 151 -5.19 -32.19 -3.66
N ALA A 152 -6.30 -32.01 -4.39
CA ALA A 152 -7.58 -32.65 -4.10
C ALA A 152 -7.48 -34.18 -4.19
N GLU A 153 -6.80 -34.71 -5.22
CA GLU A 153 -6.49 -36.14 -5.35
C GLU A 153 -5.66 -36.67 -4.17
N ALA A 154 -4.84 -35.81 -3.54
CA ALA A 154 -4.06 -36.12 -2.34
C ALA A 154 -4.81 -35.94 -1.01
N GLY A 155 -6.10 -35.58 -1.04
CA GLY A 155 -6.95 -35.42 0.15
C GLY A 155 -6.92 -34.02 0.76
N LEU A 156 -6.71 -32.98 -0.05
CA LEU A 156 -6.90 -31.59 0.37
C LEU A 156 -8.32 -31.33 0.87
N ASP A 157 -8.46 -30.57 1.96
CA ASP A 157 -9.76 -30.30 2.58
C ASP A 157 -10.42 -29.02 2.05
N ILE A 158 -9.64 -27.95 1.82
CA ILE A 158 -10.15 -26.63 1.38
C ILE A 158 -9.19 -26.02 0.35
N ALA A 159 -9.72 -25.38 -0.70
CA ALA A 159 -8.95 -24.60 -1.67
C ALA A 159 -9.55 -23.21 -1.85
N ASP A 160 -8.70 -22.20 -2.04
CA ASP A 160 -9.13 -20.85 -2.43
C ASP A 160 -9.31 -20.74 -3.95
N GLY A 161 -10.40 -20.10 -4.37
CA GLY A 161 -10.68 -19.75 -5.76
C GLY A 161 -11.46 -18.43 -5.85
N ALA A 162 -11.43 -17.81 -7.02
CA ALA A 162 -12.21 -16.60 -7.29
C ALA A 162 -13.28 -16.84 -8.37
N VAL A 163 -14.36 -16.07 -8.34
CA VAL A 163 -15.38 -16.09 -9.40
C VAL A 163 -14.75 -15.65 -10.74
N PRO A 164 -15.24 -16.15 -11.89
CA PRO A 164 -14.61 -15.93 -13.20
C PRO A 164 -14.18 -14.49 -13.46
N SER A 165 -15.07 -13.52 -13.24
CA SER A 165 -14.82 -12.09 -13.48
C SER A 165 -13.72 -11.46 -12.63
N MET A 166 -13.30 -12.13 -11.55
CA MET A 166 -12.27 -11.67 -10.59
C MET A 166 -11.11 -12.67 -10.43
N SER A 167 -10.99 -13.65 -11.34
CA SER A 167 -10.00 -14.74 -11.28
C SER A 167 -8.90 -14.63 -12.34
N GLY A 168 -7.88 -15.48 -12.21
CA GLY A 168 -6.78 -15.58 -13.17
C GLY A 168 -5.69 -14.51 -13.00
N GLY A 169 -4.57 -14.68 -13.72
CA GLY A 169 -3.42 -13.79 -13.60
C GLY A 169 -2.92 -13.73 -12.15
N THR A 170 -2.71 -12.54 -11.61
CA THR A 170 -2.27 -12.38 -10.21
C THR A 170 -3.36 -12.64 -9.17
N SER A 171 -4.58 -13.02 -9.56
CA SER A 171 -5.66 -13.45 -8.66
C SER A 171 -5.60 -14.96 -8.37
N GLN A 172 -6.61 -15.51 -7.69
CA GLN A 172 -6.80 -16.95 -7.49
C GLN A 172 -7.24 -17.66 -8.78
N PRO A 173 -7.09 -18.99 -8.87
CA PRO A 173 -7.68 -19.80 -9.94
C PRO A 173 -9.19 -19.61 -10.09
N ASN A 174 -9.69 -19.74 -11.31
CA ASN A 174 -11.11 -19.66 -11.60
C ASN A 174 -11.88 -20.81 -10.95
N LEU A 175 -12.73 -20.47 -9.99
CA LEU A 175 -13.46 -21.45 -9.17
C LEU A 175 -14.41 -22.32 -10.00
N THR A 176 -15.08 -21.74 -11.00
CA THR A 176 -16.00 -22.51 -11.88
C THR A 176 -15.24 -23.53 -12.72
N THR A 177 -14.06 -23.16 -13.24
CA THR A 177 -13.20 -24.06 -14.00
C THR A 177 -12.66 -25.19 -13.11
N VAL A 178 -12.24 -24.89 -11.88
CA VAL A 178 -11.75 -25.89 -10.92
C VAL A 178 -12.87 -26.87 -10.52
N ILE A 179 -14.10 -26.38 -10.30
CA ILE A 179 -15.25 -27.24 -10.00
C ILE A 179 -15.60 -28.12 -11.21
N GLU A 180 -15.65 -27.53 -12.41
CA GLU A 180 -16.02 -28.26 -13.62
C GLU A 180 -15.01 -29.34 -13.98
N ALA A 181 -13.71 -29.06 -13.79
CA ALA A 181 -12.65 -30.04 -14.02
C ALA A 181 -12.72 -31.27 -13.09
N GLN A 182 -13.45 -31.17 -11.96
CA GLN A 182 -13.67 -32.26 -11.01
C GLN A 182 -15.04 -32.92 -11.18
N ARG A 183 -15.87 -32.49 -12.14
CA ARG A 183 -17.18 -33.09 -12.39
C ARG A 183 -17.02 -34.57 -12.73
N PHE A 184 -17.87 -35.42 -12.14
CA PHE A 184 -17.83 -36.88 -12.29
C PHE A 184 -16.59 -37.56 -11.69
N THR A 185 -15.94 -36.93 -10.73
CA THR A 185 -14.87 -37.52 -9.92
C THR A 185 -15.31 -37.67 -8.46
N ASP A 186 -14.57 -38.46 -7.68
CA ASP A 186 -14.82 -38.63 -6.24
C ASP A 186 -14.55 -37.36 -5.42
N HIS A 187 -13.92 -36.34 -6.02
CA HIS A 187 -13.54 -35.08 -5.38
C HIS A 187 -14.44 -33.90 -5.80
N GLN A 188 -15.55 -34.17 -6.50
CA GLN A 188 -16.43 -33.11 -7.00
C GLN A 188 -16.99 -32.23 -5.86
N PRO A 189 -16.78 -30.90 -5.89
CA PRO A 189 -17.39 -29.98 -4.92
C PRO A 189 -18.92 -29.95 -5.03
N THR A 190 -19.59 -29.63 -3.92
CA THR A 190 -21.07 -29.55 -3.85
C THR A 190 -21.64 -28.20 -4.30
N VAL A 191 -20.78 -27.19 -4.51
CA VAL A 191 -21.18 -25.85 -4.96
C VAL A 191 -21.71 -25.90 -6.38
N GLN A 192 -22.86 -25.27 -6.63
CA GLN A 192 -23.45 -25.21 -7.98
C GLN A 192 -22.79 -24.09 -8.79
N VAL A 193 -22.25 -24.44 -9.97
CA VAL A 193 -21.55 -23.52 -10.86
C VAL A 193 -22.44 -22.35 -11.32
N SER A 194 -23.72 -22.61 -11.60
CA SER A 194 -24.66 -21.58 -12.06
C SER A 194 -24.81 -20.41 -11.10
N TYR A 195 -24.76 -20.65 -9.78
CA TYR A 195 -24.80 -19.56 -8.80
C TYR A 195 -23.54 -18.71 -8.82
N LEU A 196 -22.38 -19.31 -9.10
CA LEU A 196 -21.12 -18.58 -9.24
C LEU A 196 -21.09 -17.76 -10.52
N ASP A 197 -21.70 -18.26 -11.60
CA ASP A 197 -21.85 -17.54 -12.87
C ASP A 197 -22.72 -16.28 -12.70
N ASP A 198 -23.87 -16.40 -12.02
CA ASP A 198 -24.75 -15.26 -11.73
C ASP A 198 -24.01 -14.17 -10.91
N ILE A 199 -23.24 -14.58 -9.88
CA ILE A 199 -22.40 -13.67 -9.09
C ILE A 199 -21.29 -13.05 -9.95
N SER A 200 -20.69 -13.85 -10.84
CA SER A 200 -19.65 -13.40 -11.75
C SER A 200 -20.14 -12.30 -12.69
N GLU A 201 -21.36 -12.41 -13.22
CA GLU A 201 -21.94 -11.39 -14.10
C GLU A 201 -22.13 -10.04 -13.39
N TYR A 202 -22.55 -10.06 -12.13
CA TYR A 202 -22.57 -8.86 -11.30
C TYR A 202 -21.18 -8.22 -11.19
N TRP A 203 -20.18 -9.01 -10.81
CA TRP A 203 -18.81 -8.52 -10.65
C TRP A 203 -18.17 -8.08 -11.97
N ARG A 204 -18.52 -8.71 -13.10
CA ARG A 204 -18.10 -8.28 -14.44
C ARG A 204 -18.58 -6.86 -14.73
N ALA A 205 -19.82 -6.53 -14.36
CA ALA A 205 -20.34 -5.18 -14.51
C ALA A 205 -19.63 -4.19 -13.57
N VAL A 206 -19.51 -4.54 -12.28
CA VAL A 206 -18.86 -3.69 -11.26
C VAL A 206 -17.39 -3.40 -11.59
N ARG A 207 -16.65 -4.39 -12.08
CA ARG A 207 -15.23 -4.26 -12.43
C ARG A 207 -14.97 -3.15 -13.46
N ASN A 208 -15.93 -2.85 -14.34
CA ASN A 208 -15.80 -1.73 -15.30
C ASN A 208 -15.69 -0.35 -14.62
N TYR A 209 -16.23 -0.19 -13.40
CA TYR A 209 -16.05 1.06 -12.65
C TYR A 209 -14.62 1.25 -12.13
N TYR A 210 -13.82 0.18 -12.15
CA TYR A 210 -12.44 0.15 -11.68
C TYR A 210 -11.42 0.09 -12.83
N THR A 211 -11.82 0.36 -14.08
CA THR A 211 -10.91 0.32 -15.24
C THR A 211 -9.64 1.15 -15.06
N ALA A 212 -9.71 2.30 -14.37
CA ALA A 212 -8.54 3.13 -14.06
C ALA A 212 -7.50 2.45 -13.15
N PHE A 213 -7.89 1.38 -12.45
CA PHE A 213 -7.06 0.60 -11.53
C PHE A 213 -6.70 -0.79 -12.09
N GLU A 214 -7.14 -1.12 -13.31
CA GLU A 214 -6.75 -2.37 -13.96
C GLU A 214 -5.26 -2.37 -14.27
N SER A 215 -4.58 -3.44 -13.84
CA SER A 215 -3.21 -3.69 -14.28
C SER A 215 -3.23 -4.20 -15.72
N PRO A 216 -2.27 -3.84 -16.58
CA PRO A 216 -2.14 -4.49 -17.88
C PRO A 216 -1.99 -6.00 -17.67
N VAL A 217 -2.97 -6.76 -18.14
CA VAL A 217 -3.00 -8.22 -18.00
C VAL A 217 -1.86 -8.79 -18.83
N LEU A 218 -0.76 -9.16 -18.17
CA LEU A 218 0.30 -9.91 -18.80
C LEU A 218 -0.11 -11.39 -18.88
N PRO A 219 0.17 -12.07 -20.00
CA PRO A 219 -0.06 -13.50 -20.10
C PRO A 219 0.76 -14.22 -19.03
N ALA A 220 0.23 -15.35 -18.55
CA ALA A 220 0.93 -16.22 -17.63
C ALA A 220 2.32 -16.60 -18.17
N GLY A 221 3.32 -16.59 -17.28
CA GLY A 221 4.71 -16.81 -17.64
C GLY A 221 5.46 -17.67 -16.62
N ALA A 222 6.41 -18.48 -17.12
CA ALA A 222 7.26 -19.31 -16.27
C ALA A 222 8.39 -18.52 -15.58
N ASN A 223 8.64 -17.27 -15.99
CA ASN A 223 9.58 -16.36 -15.31
C ASN A 223 9.22 -16.13 -13.84
N LEU A 224 7.95 -16.32 -13.46
CA LEU A 224 7.53 -16.35 -12.06
C LEU A 224 8.38 -17.28 -11.19
N TYR A 225 8.73 -18.47 -11.69
CA TYR A 225 9.49 -19.46 -10.92
C TYR A 225 10.94 -19.03 -10.66
N GLU A 226 11.43 -18.04 -11.40
CA GLU A 226 12.74 -17.42 -11.20
C GLU A 226 12.66 -16.30 -10.15
N HIS A 227 11.88 -15.25 -10.44
CA HIS A 227 11.84 -14.06 -9.58
C HIS A 227 10.97 -14.23 -8.32
N GLN A 228 10.01 -15.16 -8.34
CA GLN A 228 9.19 -15.52 -7.19
C GLN A 228 8.48 -14.33 -6.52
N MET A 229 8.03 -13.36 -7.32
CA MET A 229 7.31 -12.20 -6.81
C MET A 229 5.85 -12.57 -6.55
N PRO A 230 5.30 -12.26 -5.37
CA PRO A 230 3.86 -12.31 -5.14
C PRO A 230 3.08 -11.44 -6.13
N GLY A 231 1.84 -11.80 -6.42
CA GLY A 231 1.02 -11.08 -7.41
C GLY A 231 0.91 -9.57 -7.15
N GLY A 232 0.63 -9.18 -5.90
CA GLY A 232 0.58 -7.76 -5.51
C GLY A 232 1.94 -7.05 -5.56
N GLN A 233 3.04 -7.76 -5.30
CA GLN A 233 4.38 -7.18 -5.41
C GLN A 233 4.75 -6.92 -6.87
N TYR A 234 4.42 -7.84 -7.77
CA TYR A 234 4.73 -7.71 -9.20
C TYR A 234 4.10 -6.45 -9.80
N THR A 235 2.80 -6.25 -9.56
CA THR A 235 2.04 -5.10 -10.08
C THR A 235 2.49 -3.78 -9.45
N ASN A 236 2.70 -3.74 -8.14
CA ASN A 236 3.21 -2.55 -7.45
C ASN A 236 4.62 -2.16 -7.91
N LEU A 237 5.54 -3.14 -8.01
CA LEU A 237 6.92 -2.90 -8.41
C LEU A 237 7.02 -2.43 -9.86
N LEU A 238 6.15 -2.93 -10.75
CA LEU A 238 6.05 -2.45 -12.13
C LEU A 238 5.65 -0.97 -12.18
N GLN A 239 4.64 -0.56 -11.40
CA GLN A 239 4.21 0.84 -11.33
C GLN A 239 5.31 1.75 -10.74
N GLN A 240 6.04 1.27 -9.72
CA GLN A 240 7.20 1.98 -9.16
C GLN A 240 8.32 2.12 -10.19
N ALA A 241 8.66 1.05 -10.91
CA ALA A 241 9.67 1.08 -11.97
C ALA A 241 9.28 2.10 -13.07
N GLN A 242 8.02 2.09 -13.51
CA GLN A 242 7.51 3.06 -14.49
C GLN A 242 7.62 4.51 -13.98
N SER A 243 7.24 4.74 -12.73
CA SER A 243 7.32 6.07 -12.09
C SER A 243 8.76 6.60 -11.96
N LEU A 244 9.73 5.70 -11.87
CA LEU A 244 11.17 6.00 -11.81
C LEU A 244 11.84 6.06 -13.20
N GLY A 245 11.08 5.88 -14.29
CA GLY A 245 11.63 5.84 -15.65
C GLY A 245 12.38 4.55 -15.99
N LEU A 246 12.20 3.49 -15.19
CA LEU A 246 12.80 2.17 -15.37
C LEU A 246 11.85 1.16 -16.05
N GLY A 247 10.71 1.62 -16.57
CA GLY A 247 9.70 0.76 -17.20
C GLY A 247 10.27 -0.11 -18.33
N ASP A 248 11.14 0.46 -19.17
CA ASP A 248 11.79 -0.26 -20.27
C ASP A 248 12.83 -1.29 -19.80
N ARG A 249 13.28 -1.19 -18.54
CA ARG A 249 14.22 -2.12 -17.88
C ARG A 249 13.49 -3.13 -16.98
N TRP A 250 12.18 -3.33 -17.16
CA TRP A 250 11.38 -4.19 -16.27
C TRP A 250 11.91 -5.63 -16.15
N ILE A 251 12.37 -6.22 -17.25
CA ILE A 251 12.93 -7.59 -17.22
C ILE A 251 14.23 -7.64 -16.40
N GLU A 252 15.06 -6.60 -16.48
CA GLU A 252 16.25 -6.47 -15.64
C GLU A 252 15.87 -6.33 -14.17
N VAL A 253 14.87 -5.51 -13.84
CA VAL A 253 14.33 -5.39 -12.47
C VAL A 253 13.87 -6.76 -11.95
N CYS A 254 13.23 -7.58 -12.78
CA CYS A 254 12.81 -8.94 -12.40
C CYS A 254 13.99 -9.87 -12.10
N HIS A 255 15.06 -9.83 -12.92
CA HIS A 255 16.26 -10.63 -12.67
C HIS A 255 17.00 -10.15 -11.41
N VAL A 256 17.20 -8.84 -11.25
CA VAL A 256 17.85 -8.27 -10.06
C VAL A 256 17.03 -8.57 -8.80
N TYR A 257 15.70 -8.61 -8.87
CA TYR A 257 14.86 -9.06 -7.76
C TYR A 257 15.18 -10.50 -7.33
N ALA A 258 15.40 -11.41 -8.29
CA ALA A 258 15.79 -12.79 -8.03
C ALA A 258 17.19 -12.86 -7.40
N GLU A 259 18.15 -12.08 -7.90
CA GLU A 259 19.52 -11.98 -7.37
C GLU A 259 19.54 -11.41 -5.95
N VAL A 260 18.78 -10.34 -5.69
CA VAL A 260 18.64 -9.74 -4.36
C VAL A 260 18.08 -10.76 -3.37
N ASN A 261 17.12 -11.60 -3.79
CA ASN A 261 16.64 -12.67 -2.91
C ASN A 261 17.78 -13.63 -2.50
N GLN A 262 18.67 -13.98 -3.42
CA GLN A 262 19.85 -14.81 -3.11
C GLN A 262 20.85 -14.07 -2.22
N LEU A 263 21.12 -12.79 -2.52
CA LEU A 263 21.98 -11.92 -1.70
C LEU A 263 21.50 -11.84 -0.25
N LEU A 264 20.19 -11.77 -0.03
CA LEU A 264 19.58 -11.72 1.30
C LEU A 264 19.42 -13.11 1.95
N GLY A 265 19.97 -14.15 1.33
CA GLY A 265 20.05 -15.51 1.88
C GLY A 265 18.87 -16.42 1.54
N ASP A 266 18.16 -16.18 0.44
CA ASP A 266 16.95 -16.89 -0.02
C ASP A 266 15.83 -16.87 1.03
N ILE A 267 14.97 -15.85 0.98
CA ILE A 267 13.94 -15.61 1.99
C ILE A 267 12.53 -15.92 1.48
N VAL A 268 11.61 -16.13 2.42
CA VAL A 268 10.17 -16.05 2.15
C VAL A 268 9.83 -14.60 1.78
N LYS A 269 9.18 -14.42 0.61
CA LYS A 269 8.86 -13.10 0.04
C LYS A 269 7.36 -12.88 0.05
N VAL A 270 6.86 -12.24 1.09
CA VAL A 270 5.47 -11.80 1.23
C VAL A 270 5.46 -10.49 2.01
N THR A 271 4.45 -9.65 1.85
CA THR A 271 4.45 -8.32 2.50
C THR A 271 4.71 -8.44 4.02
N PRO A 272 5.72 -7.72 4.56
CA PRO A 272 6.51 -6.64 3.94
C PRO A 272 7.85 -7.06 3.32
N THR A 273 8.31 -8.32 3.46
CA THR A 273 9.65 -8.75 3.01
C THR A 273 9.79 -8.66 1.49
N SER A 274 8.73 -8.96 0.74
CA SER A 274 8.71 -8.82 -0.73
C SER A 274 8.97 -7.39 -1.20
N LYS A 275 8.54 -6.39 -0.41
CA LYS A 275 8.78 -4.96 -0.66
C LYS A 275 10.24 -4.62 -0.45
N ALA A 276 10.87 -5.11 0.63
CA ALA A 276 12.30 -4.87 0.88
C ALA A 276 13.18 -5.39 -0.26
N VAL A 277 12.89 -6.60 -0.78
CA VAL A 277 13.56 -7.14 -1.97
C VAL A 277 13.32 -6.25 -3.20
N GLY A 278 12.09 -5.75 -3.38
CA GLY A 278 11.72 -4.87 -4.49
C GLY A 278 12.41 -3.51 -4.46
N ASP A 279 12.41 -2.85 -3.30
CA ASP A 279 13.05 -1.55 -3.11
C ASP A 279 14.57 -1.65 -3.36
N MET A 280 15.20 -2.74 -2.90
CA MET A 280 16.61 -3.01 -3.17
C MET A 280 16.87 -3.24 -4.66
N ALA A 281 16.01 -4.01 -5.34
CA ALA A 281 16.16 -4.27 -6.77
C ALA A 281 16.04 -2.98 -7.60
N LEU A 282 15.06 -2.13 -7.30
CA LEU A 282 14.93 -0.82 -7.95
C LEU A 282 16.13 0.07 -7.65
N PHE A 283 16.60 0.09 -6.39
CA PHE A 283 17.77 0.87 -6.01
C PHE A 283 19.01 0.46 -6.80
N LEU A 284 19.26 -0.85 -6.95
CA LEU A 284 20.41 -1.36 -7.70
C LEU A 284 20.31 -1.01 -9.19
N VAL A 285 19.17 -1.27 -9.83
CA VAL A 285 18.96 -0.97 -11.25
C VAL A 285 19.03 0.54 -11.52
N ALA A 286 18.43 1.37 -10.66
CA ALA A 286 18.46 2.84 -10.81
C ALA A 286 19.87 3.44 -10.74
N ASN A 287 20.79 2.76 -10.04
CA ASN A 287 22.16 3.23 -9.83
C ASN A 287 23.20 2.43 -10.65
N ASP A 288 22.74 1.56 -11.56
CA ASP A 288 23.56 0.67 -12.36
C ASP A 288 24.56 -0.13 -11.51
N LEU A 289 24.06 -0.70 -10.40
CA LEU A 289 24.80 -1.52 -9.44
C LEU A 289 24.38 -2.99 -9.56
N SER A 290 25.34 -3.89 -9.36
CA SER A 290 25.11 -5.32 -9.20
C SER A 290 24.97 -5.72 -7.72
N CYS A 291 24.51 -6.93 -7.45
CA CYS A 291 24.54 -7.48 -6.09
C CYS A 291 25.97 -7.66 -5.55
N ASP A 292 26.96 -7.85 -6.42
CA ASP A 292 28.38 -7.95 -6.02
C ASP A 292 28.91 -6.61 -5.50
N ASP A 293 28.48 -5.49 -6.12
CA ASP A 293 28.83 -4.14 -5.66
C ASP A 293 28.33 -3.85 -4.24
N VAL A 294 27.26 -4.51 -3.79
CA VAL A 294 26.75 -4.37 -2.41
C VAL A 294 27.75 -4.94 -1.42
N VAL A 295 28.31 -6.12 -1.70
CA VAL A 295 29.19 -6.84 -0.77
C VAL A 295 30.64 -6.36 -0.90
N ASN A 296 31.14 -6.35 -2.13
CA ASN A 296 32.56 -6.16 -2.45
C ASN A 296 32.89 -4.73 -2.92
N GLY A 297 31.88 -3.90 -3.17
CA GLY A 297 32.10 -2.52 -3.60
C GLY A 297 32.63 -1.60 -2.50
N ASP A 298 33.47 -0.65 -2.92
CA ASP A 298 34.02 0.40 -2.06
C ASP A 298 33.07 1.61 -1.90
N ARG A 299 31.96 1.63 -2.64
CA ARG A 299 30.99 2.74 -2.61
C ARG A 299 30.23 2.74 -1.29
N ASP A 300 30.06 3.93 -0.72
CA ASP A 300 29.20 4.14 0.44
C ASP A 300 27.74 4.30 -0.01
N LEU A 301 26.92 3.25 0.17
CA LEU A 301 25.55 3.16 -0.38
C LEU A 301 24.50 3.41 0.70
N ALA A 302 23.64 4.41 0.50
CA ALA A 302 22.48 4.64 1.36
C ALA A 302 21.34 3.69 0.97
N PHE A 303 21.25 2.54 1.66
CA PHE A 303 20.24 1.52 1.36
C PHE A 303 18.82 1.97 1.72
N PRO A 304 17.78 1.48 1.01
CA PRO A 304 16.39 1.74 1.37
C PRO A 304 16.06 1.31 2.81
N GLU A 305 15.20 2.09 3.48
CA GLU A 305 14.80 1.84 4.88
C GLU A 305 14.19 0.45 5.09
N SER A 306 13.39 -0.03 4.13
CA SER A 306 12.80 -1.38 4.19
C SER A 306 13.84 -2.50 4.21
N VAL A 307 15.00 -2.30 3.56
CA VAL A 307 16.12 -3.25 3.56
C VAL A 307 16.81 -3.24 4.91
N LEU A 308 17.01 -2.05 5.49
CA LEU A 308 17.55 -1.90 6.84
C LEU A 308 16.63 -2.56 7.88
N ASP A 309 15.32 -2.38 7.77
CA ASP A 309 14.33 -3.00 8.65
C ASP A 309 14.31 -4.53 8.55
N LEU A 310 14.45 -5.07 7.34
CA LEU A 310 14.54 -6.52 7.12
C LEU A 310 15.83 -7.07 7.75
N ILE A 311 16.98 -6.54 7.35
CA ILE A 311 18.30 -7.06 7.70
C ILE A 311 18.65 -6.82 9.18
N SER A 312 18.10 -5.78 9.81
CA SER A 312 18.22 -5.55 11.25
C SER A 312 17.41 -6.53 12.10
N GLY A 313 16.60 -7.40 11.49
CA GLY A 313 15.72 -8.31 12.21
C GLY A 313 14.45 -7.64 12.75
N ARG A 314 14.22 -6.36 12.43
CA ARG A 314 12.95 -5.69 12.79
C ARG A 314 11.76 -6.35 12.11
N MET A 315 11.90 -6.98 10.94
CA MET A 315 10.81 -7.75 10.32
C MET A 315 10.68 -9.21 10.82
N GLY A 316 11.54 -9.64 11.76
CA GLY A 316 11.62 -11.02 12.23
C GLY A 316 12.88 -11.74 11.72
N GLN A 317 12.93 -13.07 11.94
CA GLN A 317 14.08 -13.91 11.59
C GLN A 317 13.72 -14.86 10.44
N THR A 318 14.65 -15.04 9.51
CA THR A 318 14.53 -16.01 8.42
C THR A 318 15.13 -17.37 8.84
N PRO A 319 14.63 -18.51 8.32
CA PRO A 319 15.30 -19.81 8.54
C PRO A 319 16.78 -19.74 8.15
N GLY A 320 17.66 -20.16 9.05
CA GLY A 320 19.12 -20.11 8.84
C GLY A 320 19.77 -18.74 9.02
N GLY A 321 19.01 -17.68 9.32
CA GLY A 321 19.53 -16.32 9.50
C GLY A 321 19.87 -15.61 8.19
N PHE A 322 20.24 -14.33 8.30
CA PHE A 322 20.73 -13.54 7.17
C PHE A 322 22.24 -13.78 6.96
N PRO A 323 22.76 -13.69 5.72
CA PRO A 323 24.20 -13.76 5.48
C PRO A 323 24.97 -12.69 6.27
N GLU A 324 25.94 -13.11 7.07
CA GLU A 324 26.57 -12.23 8.07
C GLU A 324 27.36 -11.07 7.46
N ASP A 325 28.03 -11.31 6.33
CA ASP A 325 28.78 -10.32 5.57
C ASP A 325 27.87 -9.24 5.00
N VAL A 326 26.76 -9.65 4.37
CA VAL A 326 25.71 -8.75 3.87
C VAL A 326 25.09 -7.95 5.00
N GLN A 327 24.74 -8.62 6.11
CA GLN A 327 24.15 -7.97 7.28
C GLN A 327 25.10 -6.93 7.89
N LYS A 328 26.38 -7.26 8.08
CA LYS A 328 27.38 -6.31 8.62
C LYS A 328 27.58 -5.10 7.70
N LYS A 329 27.63 -5.32 6.39
CA LYS A 329 27.82 -4.26 5.39
C LYS A 329 26.64 -3.29 5.36
N ILE A 330 25.41 -3.81 5.36
CA ILE A 330 24.18 -3.00 5.31
C ILE A 330 23.95 -2.25 6.63
N LEU A 331 24.17 -2.90 7.79
CA LEU A 331 23.91 -2.30 9.10
C LEU A 331 25.00 -1.35 9.61
N ARG A 332 26.17 -1.32 8.98
CA ARG A 332 27.28 -0.38 9.31
C ARG A 332 27.64 -0.36 10.81
N GLY A 333 27.56 -1.51 11.47
CA GLY A 333 27.87 -1.67 12.90
C GLY A 333 26.68 -1.54 13.85
N GLU A 334 25.47 -1.25 13.36
CA GLU A 334 24.25 -1.43 14.15
C GLU A 334 24.05 -2.90 14.52
N LYS A 335 23.60 -3.15 15.75
CA LYS A 335 23.38 -4.52 16.24
C LYS A 335 22.03 -5.03 15.74
N PRO A 336 21.98 -6.17 15.04
CA PRO A 336 20.72 -6.77 14.64
C PRO A 336 19.93 -7.24 15.87
N LEU A 337 18.61 -7.16 15.77
CA LEU A 337 17.68 -7.73 16.71
C LEU A 337 17.59 -9.24 16.47
N THR A 338 17.64 -10.04 17.54
CA THR A 338 17.45 -11.51 17.50
C THR A 338 16.17 -11.97 18.20
N GLU A 339 15.60 -11.10 19.04
CA GLU A 339 14.35 -11.33 19.75
C GLU A 339 13.14 -10.93 18.90
N ARG A 340 11.94 -11.29 19.36
CA ARG A 340 10.71 -10.93 18.66
C ARG A 340 10.50 -9.40 18.70
N PRO A 341 10.35 -8.70 17.56
CA PRO A 341 10.18 -7.25 17.54
C PRO A 341 9.06 -6.75 18.45
N GLY A 342 7.90 -7.41 18.45
CA GLY A 342 6.77 -7.02 19.30
C GLY A 342 7.00 -7.18 20.81
N SER A 343 7.90 -8.09 21.26
CA SER A 343 8.12 -8.31 22.69
C SER A 343 8.99 -7.25 23.35
N ILE A 344 9.78 -6.51 22.57
CA ILE A 344 10.65 -5.44 23.07
C ILE A 344 9.98 -4.06 23.02
N LEU A 345 8.82 -3.95 22.36
CA LEU A 345 8.05 -2.72 22.29
C LEU A 345 7.28 -2.50 23.60
N PRO A 346 7.27 -1.28 24.16
CA PRO A 346 6.43 -0.98 25.30
C PRO A 346 4.94 -1.14 24.90
N PRO A 347 4.06 -1.58 25.82
CA PRO A 347 2.63 -1.62 25.57
C PRO A 347 2.10 -0.26 25.11
N ALA A 348 1.23 -0.26 24.09
CA ALA A 348 0.58 0.96 23.65
C ALA A 348 -0.39 1.49 24.72
N ASP A 349 -0.52 2.82 24.84
CA ASP A 349 -1.46 3.48 25.74
C ASP A 349 -2.80 3.72 25.03
N PHE A 350 -3.78 2.86 25.33
CA PHE A 350 -5.12 2.93 24.74
C PHE A 350 -5.93 4.12 25.27
N GLU A 351 -5.66 4.58 26.50
CA GLU A 351 -6.38 5.73 27.07
C GLU A 351 -5.93 7.03 26.41
N ASP A 352 -4.63 7.18 26.17
CA ASP A 352 -4.10 8.33 25.43
C ASP A 352 -4.55 8.32 23.97
N ALA A 353 -4.52 7.16 23.31
CA ALA A 353 -5.05 6.99 21.97
C ALA A 353 -6.53 7.38 21.90
N ALA A 354 -7.36 6.93 22.85
CA ALA A 354 -8.78 7.30 22.93
C ALA A 354 -8.98 8.81 23.10
N LYS A 355 -8.22 9.46 23.98
CA LYS A 355 -8.28 10.94 24.16
C LYS A 355 -7.89 11.68 22.88
N THR A 356 -6.93 11.14 22.13
CA THR A 356 -6.50 11.73 20.86
C THR A 356 -7.58 11.58 19.79
N VAL A 357 -8.11 10.38 19.59
CA VAL A 357 -9.20 10.12 18.65
C VAL A 357 -10.44 10.95 19.00
N GLN A 358 -10.80 11.06 20.28
CA GLN A 358 -11.95 11.86 20.74
C GLN A 358 -11.87 13.33 20.27
N LYS A 359 -10.67 13.93 20.26
CA LYS A 359 -10.45 15.29 19.76
C LYS A 359 -10.62 15.39 18.23
N MET A 360 -10.29 14.32 17.51
CA MET A 360 -10.42 14.26 16.05
C MET A 360 -11.89 14.12 15.63
N VAL A 361 -12.65 13.24 16.29
CA VAL A 361 -14.03 12.90 15.90
C VAL A 361 -15.10 13.71 16.65
N ASN A 362 -14.75 14.47 17.69
CA ASN A 362 -15.67 15.28 18.51
C ASN A 362 -16.85 14.50 19.13
N ARG A 363 -16.63 13.22 19.43
CA ARG A 363 -17.55 12.33 20.15
C ARG A 363 -16.77 11.26 20.89
N THR A 364 -17.44 10.45 21.70
CA THR A 364 -16.82 9.26 22.28
C THR A 364 -16.36 8.33 21.14
N PRO A 365 -15.07 7.97 21.09
CA PRO A 365 -14.57 7.05 20.09
C PRO A 365 -14.99 5.62 20.43
N THR A 366 -15.17 4.80 19.40
CA THR A 366 -15.32 3.35 19.54
C THR A 366 -13.97 2.68 19.72
N ASP A 367 -13.95 1.48 20.32
CA ASP A 367 -12.71 0.68 20.45
C ASP A 367 -12.07 0.42 19.08
N GLN A 368 -12.88 0.21 18.04
CA GLN A 368 -12.44 0.04 16.65
C GLN A 368 -11.70 1.28 16.11
N GLU A 369 -12.15 2.50 16.43
CA GLU A 369 -11.46 3.73 16.02
C GLU A 369 -10.14 3.91 16.76
N VAL A 370 -10.10 3.56 18.04
CA VAL A 370 -8.86 3.60 18.83
C VAL A 370 -7.83 2.62 18.28
N VAL A 371 -8.24 1.38 18.01
CA VAL A 371 -7.36 0.38 17.37
C VAL A 371 -6.93 0.82 15.97
N SER A 372 -7.85 1.38 15.17
CA SER A 372 -7.53 1.89 13.83
C SER A 372 -6.50 3.02 13.88
N TYR A 373 -6.63 3.94 14.83
CA TYR A 373 -5.64 4.99 15.07
C TYR A 373 -4.29 4.43 15.51
N LEU A 374 -4.27 3.45 16.42
CA LEU A 374 -3.01 2.81 16.86
C LEU A 374 -2.28 2.11 15.70
N LEU A 375 -3.02 1.53 14.76
CA LEU A 375 -2.46 0.88 13.57
C LEU A 375 -2.01 1.90 12.52
N TYR A 376 -2.82 2.94 12.28
CA TYR A 376 -2.60 3.92 11.21
C TYR A 376 -2.82 5.37 11.68
N PRO A 377 -1.95 5.95 12.52
CA PRO A 377 -2.23 7.24 13.15
C PRO A 377 -2.51 8.35 12.12
N LYS A 378 -1.66 8.46 11.10
CA LYS A 378 -1.78 9.49 10.08
C LYS A 378 -2.98 9.27 9.14
N VAL A 379 -3.19 8.03 8.70
CA VAL A 379 -4.31 7.69 7.81
C VAL A 379 -5.63 7.91 8.54
N PHE A 380 -5.72 7.58 9.82
CA PHE A 380 -6.90 7.81 10.63
C PHE A 380 -7.17 9.31 10.84
N GLU A 381 -6.13 10.12 11.08
CA GLU A 381 -6.26 11.58 11.14
C GLU A 381 -6.85 12.14 9.84
N ASP A 382 -6.29 11.74 8.69
CA ASP A 382 -6.75 12.17 7.38
C ASP A 382 -8.17 11.67 7.08
N PHE A 383 -8.51 10.45 7.50
CA PHE A 383 -9.87 9.90 7.42
C PHE A 383 -10.87 10.68 8.27
N ALA A 384 -10.53 11.00 9.52
CA ALA A 384 -11.39 11.80 10.40
C ALA A 384 -11.60 13.21 9.85
N ALA A 385 -10.54 13.83 9.30
CA ALA A 385 -10.63 15.11 8.61
C ALA A 385 -11.52 15.01 7.35
N HIS A 386 -11.40 13.93 6.57
CA HIS A 386 -12.25 13.67 5.41
C HIS A 386 -13.72 13.52 5.82
N GLN A 387 -14.04 12.69 6.82
CA GLN A 387 -15.41 12.53 7.29
C GLN A 387 -16.00 13.83 7.82
N LYS A 388 -15.20 14.69 8.47
CA LYS A 388 -15.65 16.01 8.91
C LYS A 388 -15.97 16.93 7.72
N ALA A 389 -15.19 16.84 6.65
CA ALA A 389 -15.35 17.69 5.47
C ALA A 389 -16.47 17.21 4.53
N TYR A 390 -16.62 15.90 4.35
CA TYR A 390 -17.44 15.30 3.29
C TYR A 390 -18.50 14.29 3.79
N PHE A 391 -18.58 14.06 5.10
CA PHE A 391 -19.40 13.00 5.70
C PHE A 391 -18.97 11.59 5.25
N ASP A 392 -19.78 10.57 5.54
CA ASP A 392 -19.59 9.22 5.03
C ASP A 392 -19.94 9.16 3.54
N THR A 393 -18.92 8.92 2.71
CA THR A 393 -19.01 8.84 1.25
C THR A 393 -19.24 7.41 0.74
N SER A 394 -19.31 6.41 1.63
CA SER A 394 -19.47 4.99 1.25
C SER A 394 -20.82 4.67 0.59
N GLY A 395 -21.85 5.50 0.83
CA GLY A 395 -23.16 5.36 0.20
C GLY A 395 -23.23 5.87 -1.25
N LEU A 396 -22.17 6.49 -1.78
CA LEU A 396 -22.13 6.97 -3.16
C LEU A 396 -21.96 5.80 -4.15
N PRO A 397 -22.70 5.78 -5.27
CA PRO A 397 -22.41 4.85 -6.36
C PRO A 397 -20.96 5.00 -6.84
N THR A 398 -20.29 3.88 -7.15
CA THR A 398 -18.86 3.86 -7.49
C THR A 398 -18.50 4.79 -8.65
N TYR A 399 -19.32 4.84 -9.71
CA TYR A 399 -19.07 5.74 -10.85
C TYR A 399 -19.11 7.21 -10.45
N ALA A 400 -20.05 7.59 -9.58
CA ALA A 400 -20.22 8.95 -9.09
C ALA A 400 -19.11 9.33 -8.10
N PHE A 401 -18.65 8.36 -7.29
CA PHE A 401 -17.52 8.55 -6.39
C PHE A 401 -16.23 8.91 -7.14
N PHE A 402 -15.94 8.21 -8.25
CA PHE A 402 -14.71 8.45 -9.01
C PHE A 402 -14.80 9.62 -10.00
N ASN A 403 -15.95 9.83 -10.66
CA ASN A 403 -16.05 10.75 -11.80
C ASN A 403 -17.02 11.92 -11.57
N GLY A 404 -17.77 11.94 -10.46
CA GLY A 404 -18.90 12.86 -10.30
C GLY A 404 -20.10 12.44 -11.16
N LEU A 405 -21.04 13.37 -11.33
CA LEU A 405 -22.28 13.17 -12.09
C LEU A 405 -22.24 13.97 -13.40
N GLU A 406 -22.94 13.46 -14.40
CA GLU A 406 -23.21 14.18 -15.65
C GLU A 406 -24.44 15.11 -15.50
N PRO A 407 -24.52 16.22 -16.26
CA PRO A 407 -25.69 17.10 -16.19
C PRO A 407 -27.00 16.35 -16.43
N GLU A 408 -28.01 16.66 -15.62
CA GLU A 408 -29.33 15.99 -15.54
C GLU A 408 -29.32 14.57 -14.95
N GLU A 409 -28.17 14.04 -14.54
CA GLU A 409 -28.08 12.75 -13.86
C GLU A 409 -28.58 12.83 -12.41
N GLU A 410 -29.32 11.79 -12.00
CA GLU A 410 -29.92 11.68 -10.66
C GLU A 410 -29.44 10.40 -9.97
N ILE A 411 -29.04 10.53 -8.70
CA ILE A 411 -28.66 9.40 -7.85
C ILE A 411 -29.44 9.39 -6.53
N ALA A 412 -29.58 8.20 -5.97
CA ALA A 412 -30.13 7.98 -4.65
C ALA A 412 -29.02 7.53 -3.69
N VAL A 413 -28.79 8.29 -2.63
CA VAL A 413 -27.74 8.04 -1.63
C VAL A 413 -28.38 7.77 -0.27
N GLU A 414 -28.28 6.55 0.23
CA GLU A 414 -28.75 6.22 1.57
C GLU A 414 -27.71 6.65 2.62
N ILE A 415 -28.10 7.55 3.53
CA ILE A 415 -27.21 8.11 4.57
C ILE A 415 -27.48 7.52 5.96
N ALA A 416 -28.63 6.87 6.13
CA ALA A 416 -29.04 6.12 7.31
C ALA A 416 -30.28 5.27 6.95
N PRO A 417 -30.60 4.22 7.71
CA PRO A 417 -31.80 3.42 7.48
C PRO A 417 -33.06 4.29 7.32
N GLY A 418 -33.69 4.20 6.15
CA GLY A 418 -34.89 4.96 5.81
C GLY A 418 -34.67 6.45 5.49
N LYS A 419 -33.42 6.91 5.35
CA LYS A 419 -33.06 8.27 4.93
C LYS A 419 -32.24 8.23 3.64
N THR A 420 -32.88 8.61 2.55
CA THR A 420 -32.27 8.68 1.22
C THR A 420 -32.24 10.12 0.73
N LEU A 421 -31.10 10.53 0.19
CA LEU A 421 -30.92 11.78 -0.53
C LEU A 421 -31.04 11.51 -2.02
N ILE A 422 -32.02 12.15 -2.67
CA ILE A 422 -32.12 12.18 -4.13
C ILE A 422 -31.37 13.41 -4.59
N ILE A 423 -30.26 13.19 -5.30
CA ILE A 423 -29.35 14.24 -5.76
C ILE A 423 -29.40 14.25 -7.28
N LYS A 424 -29.85 15.36 -7.87
CA LYS A 424 -29.83 15.57 -9.32
C LYS A 424 -28.85 16.68 -9.66
N PHE A 425 -27.81 16.38 -10.42
CA PHE A 425 -26.86 17.39 -10.85
C PHE A 425 -27.42 18.17 -12.04
N LEU A 426 -27.39 19.50 -11.99
CA LEU A 426 -27.98 20.35 -13.03
C LEU A 426 -26.92 20.96 -13.94
N ALA A 427 -26.00 21.74 -13.37
CA ALA A 427 -24.98 22.45 -14.16
C ALA A 427 -23.82 22.96 -13.29
N VAL A 428 -22.69 23.25 -13.94
CA VAL A 428 -21.60 24.05 -13.37
C VAL A 428 -21.56 25.42 -14.03
N GLY A 429 -21.49 26.47 -13.21
CA GLY A 429 -21.27 27.84 -13.64
C GLY A 429 -19.88 28.06 -14.25
N LYS A 430 -19.73 29.24 -14.88
CA LYS A 430 -18.43 29.71 -15.37
C LYS A 430 -17.47 29.96 -14.19
N PRO A 431 -16.15 29.86 -14.40
CA PRO A 431 -15.16 30.31 -13.42
C PRO A 431 -15.42 31.74 -12.98
N GLN A 432 -15.35 31.95 -11.67
CA GLN A 432 -15.28 33.26 -11.05
C GLN A 432 -13.81 33.72 -11.01
N THR A 433 -13.59 35.01 -10.76
CA THR A 433 -12.25 35.62 -10.76
C THR A 433 -11.34 35.11 -9.64
N ASP A 434 -11.91 34.53 -8.59
CA ASP A 434 -11.20 33.90 -7.48
C ASP A 434 -10.84 32.42 -7.75
N GLY A 435 -11.12 31.90 -8.95
CA GLY A 435 -10.88 30.51 -9.33
C GLY A 435 -11.98 29.54 -8.87
N CYS A 436 -13.07 30.03 -8.30
CA CYS A 436 -14.20 29.20 -7.89
C CYS A 436 -15.24 29.01 -9.01
N ARG A 437 -16.10 28.02 -8.86
CA ARG A 437 -17.30 27.79 -9.67
C ARG A 437 -18.49 27.52 -8.78
N THR A 438 -19.67 27.95 -9.23
CA THR A 438 -20.94 27.57 -8.60
C THR A 438 -21.47 26.31 -9.25
N VAL A 439 -21.76 25.28 -8.47
CA VAL A 439 -22.39 24.02 -8.89
C VAL A 439 -23.86 24.07 -8.47
N PHE A 440 -24.75 23.81 -9.41
CA PHE A 440 -26.20 23.76 -9.21
C PHE A 440 -26.69 22.32 -9.22
N PHE A 441 -27.50 21.95 -8.24
CA PHE A 441 -28.07 20.61 -8.10
C PHE A 441 -29.43 20.68 -7.41
N GLU A 442 -30.26 19.66 -7.56
CA GLU A 442 -31.44 19.46 -6.73
C GLU A 442 -31.15 18.44 -5.64
N LEU A 443 -31.64 18.70 -4.44
CA LEU A 443 -31.61 17.78 -3.31
C LEU A 443 -33.04 17.55 -2.84
N ASN A 444 -33.55 16.33 -3.03
CA ASN A 444 -34.95 15.97 -2.76
C ASN A 444 -35.95 16.94 -3.42
N GLY A 445 -35.69 17.27 -4.69
CA GLY A 445 -36.51 18.18 -5.51
C GLY A 445 -36.38 19.68 -5.15
N GLN A 446 -35.45 20.04 -4.26
CA GLN A 446 -35.16 21.44 -3.93
C GLN A 446 -33.87 21.89 -4.59
N PRO A 447 -33.87 22.98 -5.37
CA PRO A 447 -32.64 23.51 -5.96
C PRO A 447 -31.69 24.01 -4.87
N ARG A 448 -30.42 23.70 -5.05
CA ARG A 448 -29.29 24.05 -4.19
C ARG A 448 -28.13 24.51 -5.08
N GLU A 449 -27.28 25.34 -4.50
CA GLU A 449 -26.02 25.73 -5.10
C GLU A 449 -24.89 25.60 -4.08
N VAL A 450 -23.69 25.27 -4.57
CA VAL A 450 -22.47 25.25 -3.77
C VAL A 450 -21.32 25.85 -4.57
N VAL A 451 -20.46 26.62 -3.90
CA VAL A 451 -19.26 27.18 -4.51
C VAL A 451 -18.09 26.23 -4.24
N ILE A 452 -17.40 25.80 -5.30
CA ILE A 452 -16.23 24.92 -5.25
C ILE A 452 -15.03 25.58 -5.89
N VAL A 453 -13.84 25.29 -5.40
CA VAL A 453 -12.58 25.73 -6.04
C VAL A 453 -12.29 24.81 -7.23
N ASP A 454 -12.11 25.38 -8.42
CA ASP A 454 -11.72 24.61 -9.61
C ASP A 454 -10.20 24.41 -9.62
N LYS A 455 -9.74 23.23 -9.19
CA LYS A 455 -8.32 22.87 -9.13
C LYS A 455 -7.65 22.75 -10.51
N ALA A 456 -8.43 22.65 -11.59
CA ALA A 456 -7.89 22.61 -12.95
C ALA A 456 -7.54 24.01 -13.47
N LEU A 457 -8.15 25.05 -12.90
CA LEU A 457 -7.66 26.40 -13.08
C LEU A 457 -6.34 26.49 -12.31
N LYS A 458 -5.24 26.63 -13.05
CA LYS A 458 -4.05 27.24 -12.47
C LYS A 458 -4.53 28.54 -11.80
N PRO A 459 -4.03 28.89 -10.60
CA PRO A 459 -4.24 30.24 -10.10
C PRO A 459 -3.98 31.15 -11.29
N GLN A 460 -4.97 31.95 -11.70
CA GLN A 460 -4.64 33.04 -12.61
C GLN A 460 -3.50 33.73 -11.90
N ASP A 461 -2.29 33.70 -12.48
CA ASP A 461 -1.20 34.54 -12.02
C ASP A 461 -1.84 35.92 -11.95
N SER A 462 -2.20 36.35 -10.72
CA SER A 462 -2.84 37.63 -10.52
C SER A 462 -1.82 38.58 -11.09
N ALA A 463 -2.12 39.20 -12.24
CA ALA A 463 -1.16 39.98 -12.99
C ALA A 463 -0.41 40.86 -11.99
N ARG A 464 0.88 40.56 -11.79
CA ARG A 464 1.64 41.17 -10.69
C ARG A 464 1.55 42.67 -10.88
N ARG A 465 1.29 43.39 -9.78
CA ARG A 465 1.28 44.86 -9.80
C ARG A 465 2.57 45.30 -10.48
N LYS A 466 2.49 46.13 -11.52
CA LYS A 466 3.68 46.68 -12.16
C LYS A 466 4.15 47.91 -11.38
N ALA A 467 5.46 48.12 -11.29
CA ALA A 467 6.03 49.32 -10.67
C ALA A 467 5.70 50.56 -11.52
N ASP A 468 5.25 51.63 -10.88
CA ASP A 468 5.06 52.92 -11.54
C ASP A 468 6.42 53.58 -11.80
N SER A 469 6.80 53.71 -13.08
CA SER A 469 8.07 54.34 -13.49
C SER A 469 8.22 55.81 -13.06
N SER A 470 7.12 56.46 -12.66
CA SER A 470 7.14 57.83 -12.15
C SER A 470 7.31 57.93 -10.63
N ASP A 471 7.23 56.81 -9.92
CA ASP A 471 7.40 56.74 -8.47
C ASP A 471 8.74 56.06 -8.11
N PRO A 472 9.79 56.82 -7.75
CA PRO A 472 11.10 56.25 -7.43
C PRO A 472 11.08 55.36 -6.18
N LYS A 473 9.99 55.37 -5.40
CA LYS A 473 9.83 54.49 -4.23
C LYS A 473 9.33 53.09 -4.59
N GLN A 474 8.92 52.87 -5.85
CA GLN A 474 8.49 51.56 -6.34
C GLN A 474 9.60 50.90 -7.14
N ILE A 475 10.05 49.75 -6.67
CA ILE A 475 11.17 49.02 -7.27
C ILE A 475 10.62 47.84 -8.05
N GLY A 476 10.75 47.92 -9.37
CA GLY A 476 10.32 46.88 -10.30
C GLY A 476 11.43 45.91 -10.71
N ALA A 477 11.06 44.74 -11.23
CA ALA A 477 11.99 43.80 -11.84
C ALA A 477 12.54 44.36 -13.15
N VAL A 478 13.86 44.46 -13.27
CA VAL A 478 14.52 45.00 -14.46
C VAL A 478 14.50 44.03 -15.65
N MET A 479 14.34 42.74 -15.39
CA MET A 479 14.29 41.68 -16.40
C MET A 479 13.48 40.48 -15.90
N PRO A 480 12.94 39.63 -16.78
CA PRO A 480 12.30 38.38 -16.37
C PRO A 480 13.32 37.42 -15.74
N GLY A 481 12.95 36.73 -14.66
CA GLY A 481 13.82 35.79 -13.97
C GLY A 481 13.19 35.21 -12.72
N VAL A 482 13.99 34.50 -11.91
CA VAL A 482 13.56 33.89 -10.64
C VAL A 482 14.24 34.60 -9.48
N ILE A 483 13.51 34.90 -8.43
CA ILE A 483 14.06 35.51 -7.22
C ILE A 483 14.83 34.45 -6.44
N VAL A 484 16.13 34.66 -6.24
CA VAL A 484 17.03 33.70 -5.57
C VAL A 484 17.04 33.93 -4.07
N SER A 485 17.12 35.19 -3.64
CA SER A 485 17.18 35.54 -2.22
C SER A 485 16.71 36.98 -1.98
N LEU A 486 16.23 37.23 -0.76
CA LEU A 486 15.89 38.55 -0.25
C LEU A 486 16.93 38.97 0.79
N SER A 487 17.44 40.20 0.68
CA SER A 487 18.41 40.78 1.63
C SER A 487 17.74 41.73 2.63
N ILE A 488 16.44 41.97 2.50
CA ILE A 488 15.64 42.93 3.27
C ILE A 488 14.33 42.32 3.74
N LYS A 489 13.70 42.98 4.72
CA LYS A 489 12.35 42.68 5.21
C LYS A 489 11.57 43.99 5.40
N VAL A 490 10.26 43.91 5.53
CA VAL A 490 9.43 45.08 5.87
C VAL A 490 9.96 45.72 7.16
N GLY A 491 10.13 47.04 7.13
CA GLY A 491 10.73 47.86 8.20
C GLY A 491 12.25 48.01 8.13
N SER A 492 12.95 47.37 7.19
CA SER A 492 14.39 47.58 6.99
C SER A 492 14.70 49.00 6.52
N LYS A 493 15.70 49.65 7.12
CA LYS A 493 16.28 50.90 6.61
C LYS A 493 17.31 50.57 5.54
N VAL A 494 17.18 51.19 4.37
CA VAL A 494 18.09 50.98 3.23
C VAL A 494 18.66 52.32 2.78
N LYS A 495 19.90 52.31 2.32
CA LYS A 495 20.57 53.45 1.69
C LYS A 495 20.69 53.23 0.19
N ALA A 496 20.88 54.33 -0.55
CA ALA A 496 21.24 54.25 -1.96
C ALA A 496 22.48 53.35 -2.15
N GLY A 497 22.36 52.35 -3.02
CA GLY A 497 23.38 51.33 -3.29
C GLY A 497 23.24 50.03 -2.49
N ASP A 498 22.37 49.97 -1.48
CA ASP A 498 22.16 48.74 -0.70
C ASP A 498 21.46 47.66 -1.55
N GLN A 499 21.92 46.41 -1.44
CA GLN A 499 21.29 45.27 -2.10
C GLN A 499 19.97 44.91 -1.40
N LEU A 500 18.92 44.78 -2.21
CA LEU A 500 17.57 44.47 -1.76
C LEU A 500 17.23 42.99 -1.95
N LEU A 501 17.53 42.45 -3.14
CA LEU A 501 17.30 41.06 -3.51
C LEU A 501 18.21 40.63 -4.65
N MET A 502 18.23 39.33 -4.92
CA MET A 502 18.96 38.74 -6.05
C MET A 502 18.00 38.05 -7.00
N LEU A 503 18.16 38.34 -8.29
CA LEU A 503 17.35 37.79 -9.38
C LEU A 503 18.25 36.97 -10.31
N GLU A 504 17.84 35.76 -10.65
CA GLU A 504 18.53 34.90 -11.61
C GLU A 504 17.75 34.83 -12.91
N ALA A 505 18.45 35.10 -14.02
CA ALA A 505 17.93 34.93 -15.35
C ALA A 505 19.02 34.31 -16.23
N MET A 506 18.67 33.26 -16.99
CA MET A 506 19.61 32.55 -17.87
C MET A 506 20.91 32.12 -17.15
N LYS A 507 20.81 31.64 -15.90
CA LYS A 507 21.95 31.25 -15.03
C LYS A 507 22.89 32.39 -14.63
N MET A 508 22.50 33.65 -14.89
CA MET A 508 23.22 34.84 -14.45
C MET A 508 22.45 35.49 -13.29
N GLN A 509 23.17 35.76 -12.19
CA GLN A 509 22.61 36.39 -11.01
C GLN A 509 22.86 37.90 -11.05
N THR A 510 21.79 38.67 -10.86
CA THR A 510 21.80 40.13 -10.85
C THR A 510 21.26 40.61 -9.50
N SER A 511 22.03 41.45 -8.80
CA SER A 511 21.58 42.10 -7.57
C SER A 511 20.71 43.31 -7.91
N VAL A 512 19.51 43.36 -7.34
CA VAL A 512 18.64 44.55 -7.37
C VAL A 512 18.99 45.41 -6.16
N ILE A 513 19.36 46.67 -6.42
CA ILE A 513 19.82 47.63 -5.41
C ILE A 513 18.80 48.75 -5.19
N SER A 514 18.87 49.42 -4.04
CA SER A 514 18.10 50.63 -3.78
C SER A 514 18.74 51.82 -4.48
N GLU A 515 17.96 52.64 -5.19
CA GLU A 515 18.45 53.88 -5.82
C GLU A 515 18.42 55.09 -4.88
N GLN A 516 17.77 54.95 -3.71
CA GLN A 516 17.60 56.02 -2.73
C GLN A 516 17.58 55.50 -1.28
N ASP A 517 17.71 56.41 -0.34
CA ASP A 517 17.54 56.13 1.08
C ASP A 517 16.05 56.02 1.41
N GLY A 518 15.67 55.05 2.26
CA GLY A 518 14.27 54.86 2.65
C GLY A 518 14.04 53.72 3.63
N VAL A 519 12.77 53.49 3.96
CA VAL A 519 12.35 52.35 4.78
C VAL A 519 11.48 51.41 3.95
N VAL A 520 11.75 50.11 3.99
CA VAL A 520 10.97 49.11 3.25
C VAL A 520 9.55 49.04 3.82
N LYS A 521 8.56 49.44 3.03
CA LYS A 521 7.13 49.47 3.41
C LYS A 521 6.42 48.17 3.03
N GLU A 522 6.72 47.64 1.85
CA GLU A 522 6.06 46.44 1.30
C GLU A 522 7.10 45.60 0.53
N VAL A 523 7.04 44.28 0.68
CA VAL A 523 7.83 43.31 -0.09
C VAL A 523 6.87 42.35 -0.76
N LEU A 524 6.83 42.37 -2.09
CA LEU A 524 5.96 41.56 -2.96
C LEU A 524 6.74 40.43 -3.65
N ALA A 525 8.03 40.33 -3.34
CA ALA A 525 8.99 39.37 -3.86
C ALA A 525 9.17 38.20 -2.86
N GLU A 526 9.21 36.96 -3.38
CA GLU A 526 9.47 35.74 -2.59
C GLU A 526 10.52 34.86 -3.28
N PRO A 527 11.48 34.25 -2.55
CA PRO A 527 12.46 33.34 -3.15
C PRO A 527 11.81 32.13 -3.84
N GLY A 528 12.38 31.70 -4.97
CA GLY A 528 11.88 30.60 -5.79
C GLY A 528 10.78 31.01 -6.77
N VAL A 529 10.33 32.27 -6.74
CA VAL A 529 9.21 32.74 -7.55
C VAL A 529 9.67 33.46 -8.82
N GLN A 530 8.99 33.20 -9.93
CA GLN A 530 9.26 33.80 -11.23
C GLN A 530 8.62 35.20 -11.35
N VAL A 531 9.35 36.14 -11.96
CA VAL A 531 8.94 37.52 -12.22
C VAL A 531 9.15 37.89 -13.68
N GLU A 532 8.33 38.81 -14.18
CA GLU A 532 8.50 39.46 -15.47
C GLU A 532 9.09 40.86 -15.32
N SER A 533 9.61 41.42 -16.41
CA SER A 533 10.05 42.82 -16.43
C SER A 533 8.90 43.77 -16.03
N GLY A 534 9.21 44.72 -15.16
CA GLY A 534 8.29 45.72 -14.63
C GLY A 534 7.44 45.27 -13.45
N ASP A 535 7.50 44.00 -13.02
CA ASP A 535 6.77 43.54 -11.83
C ASP A 535 7.27 44.28 -10.58
N LEU A 536 6.36 44.82 -9.77
CA LEU A 536 6.66 45.49 -8.51
C LEU A 536 7.18 44.48 -7.50
N LEU A 537 8.39 44.69 -7.03
CA LEU A 537 9.07 43.82 -6.08
C LEU A 537 9.03 44.40 -4.67
N ILE A 538 9.29 45.69 -4.52
CA ILE A 538 9.45 46.37 -3.23
C ILE A 538 8.86 47.79 -3.31
N VAL A 539 8.26 48.25 -2.21
CA VAL A 539 7.85 49.66 -2.02
C VAL A 539 8.61 50.26 -0.84
N LEU A 540 9.19 51.43 -1.04
CA LEU A 540 9.87 52.23 -0.02
C LEU A 540 8.95 53.35 0.53
N GLU A 541 9.21 53.79 1.76
CA GLU A 541 8.63 54.98 2.39
C GLU A 541 9.64 56.11 2.56
#